data_AF-A0A959ZAR3-F1
#
_entry.id   AF-A0A959ZAR3-F1
#
_cell.length_a   1.000
_cell.length_b   1.000
_cell.length_c   1.000
_cell.angle_alpha   90.00
_cell.angle_beta   90.00
_cell.angle_gamma   90.00
#
_symmetry.space_group_name_H-M   'P 1'
#
loop_
_entity.id
_entity.type
_entity.pdbx_description
1 polymer ?
#
loop_
_entity_poly.entity_id
_entity_poly.type
_entity_poly.pdbx_seq_one_letter_code
_entity_poly.pdbx_strand_id
1 'polypeptide(L)'
;MAIGEARPGYELWRPNREKASSQTTRFLIVLLMVVSAVLMLLVAFGGWPVLNGGSRYGIILIALSALYLLNAYLIFKWSRGALSLTVAIAVLMFIFAAIGFGSWFDRNKAGFDEGALPSELLGVFVIIFALVQIVLTVACSLGVNQEWHVEVERPIGSGDDVTPPASSPGPGSATATSA
;
A
#
# COMPACT_ATOMS: atom_id res chain seq x y z
N MET A 1 6.46 -21.12 -21.89
CA MET A 1 5.82 -21.05 -20.56
C MET A 1 5.17 -19.69 -20.47
N ALA A 2 3.91 -19.61 -20.06
CA ALA A 2 3.26 -18.30 -19.88
C ALA A 2 3.91 -17.56 -18.70
N ILE A 3 3.91 -16.23 -18.74
CA ILE A 3 4.43 -15.42 -17.62
C ILE A 3 3.59 -15.74 -16.37
N GLY A 4 4.23 -16.31 -15.34
CA GLY A 4 3.58 -16.71 -14.09
C GLY A 4 3.23 -18.19 -13.97
N GLU A 5 3.52 -19.02 -14.97
CA GLU A 5 3.49 -20.48 -14.82
C GLU A 5 4.86 -20.99 -14.37
N ALA A 6 4.88 -21.68 -13.22
CA ALA A 6 6.08 -22.39 -12.80
C ALA A 6 6.30 -23.62 -13.69
N ARG A 7 7.57 -23.96 -13.93
CA ARG A 7 7.93 -25.23 -14.58
C ARG A 7 7.30 -26.41 -13.83
N PRO A 8 6.83 -27.47 -14.52
CA PRO A 8 6.35 -28.67 -13.83
C PRO A 8 7.38 -29.19 -12.80
N GLY A 9 6.93 -29.40 -11.56
CA GLY A 9 7.79 -29.76 -10.43
C GLY A 9 8.40 -28.58 -9.66
N TYR A 10 8.11 -27.34 -10.06
CA TYR A 10 8.53 -26.11 -9.39
C TYR A 10 7.30 -25.30 -8.92
N GLU A 11 7.43 -24.57 -7.82
CA GLU A 11 6.46 -23.59 -7.36
C GLU A 11 7.01 -22.16 -7.50
N LEU A 12 6.10 -21.22 -7.74
CA LEU A 12 6.42 -19.80 -7.85
C LEU A 12 6.48 -19.17 -6.46
N TRP A 13 7.69 -18.95 -5.97
CA TRP A 13 7.95 -18.45 -4.63
C TRP A 13 8.33 -16.97 -4.64
N ARG A 14 7.92 -16.23 -3.61
CA ARG A 14 8.19 -14.79 -3.50
C ARG A 14 8.95 -14.49 -2.20
N PRO A 15 10.28 -14.65 -2.17
CA PRO A 15 11.06 -14.62 -0.93
C PRO A 15 10.97 -13.29 -0.20
N ASN A 16 10.85 -12.17 -0.94
CA ASN A 16 10.78 -10.84 -0.34
C ASN A 16 9.49 -10.60 0.45
N ARG A 17 8.42 -11.38 0.26
CA ARG A 17 7.16 -11.20 0.99
C ARG A 17 7.22 -11.72 2.43
N GLU A 18 8.16 -12.62 2.72
CA GLU A 18 8.28 -13.24 4.04
C GLU A 18 9.19 -12.46 4.99
N LYS A 19 10.06 -11.61 4.42
CA LYS A 19 10.96 -10.76 5.20
C LYS A 19 10.15 -9.91 6.18
N ALA A 20 10.58 -9.90 7.44
CA ALA A 20 9.96 -9.10 8.50
C ALA A 20 9.87 -7.61 8.13
N SER A 21 10.90 -7.08 7.45
CA SER A 21 10.90 -5.70 6.92
C SER A 21 9.74 -5.46 5.96
N SER A 22 9.50 -6.37 5.01
CA SER A 22 8.42 -6.24 4.02
C SER A 22 7.04 -6.32 4.66
N GLN A 23 6.88 -7.23 5.62
CA GLN A 23 5.64 -7.35 6.38
C GLN A 23 5.34 -6.09 7.20
N THR A 24 6.37 -5.53 7.83
CA THR A 24 6.28 -4.29 8.62
C THR A 24 5.92 -3.10 7.74
N THR A 25 6.61 -2.92 6.61
CA THR A 25 6.31 -1.84 5.65
C THR A 25 4.90 -1.97 5.10
N ARG A 26 4.47 -3.19 4.74
CA ARG A 26 3.10 -3.45 4.28
C ARG A 26 2.06 -3.07 5.34
N PHE A 27 2.27 -3.50 6.58
CA PHE A 27 1.38 -3.16 7.69
C PHE A 27 1.29 -1.65 7.91
N LEU A 28 2.44 -0.96 7.92
CA LEU A 28 2.51 0.49 8.07
C LEU A 28 1.74 1.21 6.96
N ILE A 29 1.91 0.81 5.70
CA ILE A 29 1.20 1.41 4.56
C ILE A 29 -0.32 1.21 4.70
N VAL A 30 -0.76 0.00 5.05
CA VAL A 30 -2.19 -0.30 5.25
C VAL A 30 -2.76 0.56 6.38
N LEU A 31 -2.05 0.67 7.51
CA LEU A 31 -2.45 1.52 8.64
C LEU A 31 -2.58 2.99 8.22
N LEU A 32 -1.59 3.54 7.52
CA LEU A 32 -1.61 4.92 7.03
C LEU A 32 -2.76 5.18 6.05
N MET A 33 -3.10 4.22 5.18
CA MET A 33 -4.26 4.34 4.29
C MET A 33 -5.58 4.35 5.07
N VAL A 34 -5.72 3.51 6.10
CA VAL A 34 -6.92 3.49 6.95
C VAL A 34 -7.04 4.80 7.72
N VAL A 35 -5.96 5.30 8.32
CA VAL A 35 -5.94 6.62 9.00
C VAL A 35 -6.33 7.73 8.04
N SER A 36 -5.80 7.71 6.82
CA SER A 36 -6.16 8.67 5.77
C SER A 36 -7.66 8.64 5.46
N ALA A 37 -8.24 7.45 5.26
CA ALA A 37 -9.67 7.30 5.00
C ALA A 37 -10.53 7.80 6.17
N VAL A 38 -10.14 7.51 7.42
CA VAL A 38 -10.83 8.00 8.62
C VAL A 38 -10.82 9.53 8.67
N LEU A 39 -9.67 10.16 8.45
CA LEU A 39 -9.57 11.63 8.42
C LEU A 39 -10.45 12.24 7.32
N MET A 40 -10.47 11.63 6.12
CA MET A 40 -11.35 12.07 5.04
C MET A 40 -12.83 11.98 5.40
N LEU A 41 -13.25 10.90 6.08
CA LEU A 41 -14.63 10.75 6.54
C LEU A 41 -14.98 11.74 7.65
N LEU A 42 -14.07 12.01 8.59
CA LEU A 42 -14.26 13.04 9.62
C LEU A 42 -14.48 14.42 8.98
N VAL A 43 -13.71 14.76 7.93
CA VAL A 43 -13.89 16.01 7.19
C VAL A 43 -15.20 16.01 6.41
N ALA A 44 -15.53 14.91 5.73
CA ALA A 44 -16.77 14.79 4.95
C ALA A 44 -18.01 15.00 5.83
N PHE A 45 -18.13 14.23 6.91
CA PHE A 45 -19.29 14.29 7.79
C PHE A 45 -19.28 15.50 8.72
N GLY A 46 -18.11 15.90 9.23
CA GLY A 46 -17.97 17.05 10.11
C GLY A 46 -18.26 18.38 9.41
N GLY A 47 -17.85 18.52 8.15
CA GLY A 47 -18.05 19.74 7.36
C GLY A 47 -19.29 19.72 6.47
N TRP A 48 -20.09 18.64 6.46
CA TRP A 48 -21.11 18.38 5.44
C TRP A 48 -21.99 19.57 5.01
N PRO A 49 -22.64 20.32 5.93
CA PRO A 49 -23.53 21.42 5.54
C PRO A 49 -22.79 22.63 4.96
N VAL A 50 -21.48 22.75 5.22
CA VAL A 50 -20.65 23.91 4.92
C VAL A 50 -19.60 23.66 3.83
N LEU A 51 -19.59 22.47 3.23
CA LEU A 51 -18.70 22.14 2.12
C LEU A 51 -18.98 23.05 0.91
N ASN A 52 -17.95 23.72 0.41
CA ASN A 52 -18.04 24.55 -0.79
C ASN A 52 -18.49 23.70 -1.99
N GLY A 53 -19.68 23.99 -2.53
CA GLY A 53 -20.32 23.22 -3.59
C GLY A 53 -21.25 22.09 -3.13
N GLY A 54 -21.62 22.09 -1.84
CA GLY A 54 -22.68 21.27 -1.25
C GLY A 54 -22.33 19.78 -1.14
N SER A 55 -23.37 18.96 -0.97
CA SER A 55 -23.26 17.51 -0.75
C SER A 55 -22.43 16.75 -1.81
N ARG A 56 -22.27 17.31 -3.02
CA ARG A 56 -21.51 16.68 -4.10
C ARG A 56 -20.04 16.44 -3.71
N TYR A 57 -19.38 17.43 -3.12
CA TYR A 57 -17.98 17.28 -2.72
C TYR A 57 -17.82 16.32 -1.53
N GLY A 58 -18.79 16.30 -0.61
CA GLY A 58 -18.85 15.30 0.45
C GLY A 58 -18.95 13.87 -0.09
N ILE A 59 -19.81 13.65 -1.08
CA ILE A 59 -19.95 12.33 -1.75
C ILE A 59 -18.64 11.93 -2.45
N ILE A 60 -17.99 12.85 -3.15
CA ILE A 60 -16.68 12.58 -3.79
C ILE A 60 -15.64 12.19 -2.74
N LEU A 61 -15.60 12.90 -1.61
CA LEU A 61 -14.65 12.61 -0.53
C LEU A 61 -14.90 11.23 0.09
N ILE A 62 -16.17 10.85 0.28
CA ILE A 62 -16.56 9.50 0.71
C ILE A 62 -16.13 8.45 -0.32
N ALA A 63 -16.36 8.68 -1.61
CA ALA A 63 -15.95 7.75 -2.67
C ALA A 63 -14.42 7.58 -2.72
N LEU A 64 -13.66 8.67 -2.57
CA LEU A 64 -12.20 8.62 -2.48
C LEU A 64 -11.75 7.90 -1.21
N SER A 65 -12.43 8.07 -0.07
CA SER A 65 -12.11 7.33 1.16
C SER A 65 -12.34 5.83 0.99
N ALA A 66 -13.40 5.43 0.28
CA ALA A 66 -13.65 4.03 -0.07
C ALA A 66 -12.57 3.48 -1.01
N LEU A 67 -12.09 4.29 -1.96
CA LEU A 67 -10.95 3.95 -2.81
C LEU A 67 -9.67 3.73 -2.00
N TYR A 68 -9.41 4.55 -0.97
CA TYR A 68 -8.30 4.33 -0.05
C TYR A 68 -8.41 2.99 0.69
N LEU A 69 -9.60 2.66 1.21
CA LEU A 69 -9.84 1.39 1.90
C LEU A 69 -9.74 0.18 0.97
N LEU A 70 -10.25 0.30 -0.26
CA LEU A 70 -10.11 -0.72 -1.29
C LEU A 70 -8.63 -0.96 -1.59
N ASN A 71 -7.84 0.10 -1.80
CA ASN A 71 -6.43 -0.05 -2.11
C ASN A 71 -5.64 -0.61 -0.92
N ALA A 72 -5.99 -0.23 0.31
CA ALA A 72 -5.44 -0.84 1.53
C ALA A 72 -5.69 -2.35 1.56
N TYR A 73 -6.91 -2.79 1.23
CA TYR A 73 -7.24 -4.21 1.11
C TYR A 73 -6.45 -4.92 0.00
N LEU A 74 -6.26 -4.28 -1.16
CA LEU A 74 -5.47 -4.82 -2.26
C LEU A 74 -3.99 -4.99 -1.88
N ILE A 75 -3.40 -4.03 -1.17
CA ILE A 75 -2.04 -4.12 -0.64
C ILE A 75 -1.94 -5.25 0.40
N PHE A 76 -2.92 -5.36 1.29
CA PHE A 76 -3.00 -6.45 2.25
C PHE A 76 -3.05 -7.82 1.55
N LYS A 77 -3.74 -7.93 0.40
CA LYS A 77 -3.77 -9.13 -0.44
C LYS A 77 -2.57 -9.32 -1.37
N TRP A 78 -1.54 -8.48 -1.27
CA TRP A 78 -0.36 -8.52 -2.15
C TRP A 78 -0.67 -8.32 -3.64
N SER A 79 -1.65 -7.48 -3.95
CA SER A 79 -1.99 -7.13 -5.33
C SER A 79 -0.83 -6.40 -6.04
N ARG A 80 -0.64 -6.71 -7.32
CA ARG A 80 0.37 -6.04 -8.15
C ARG A 80 -0.09 -4.61 -8.48
N GLY A 81 0.82 -3.64 -8.45
CA GLY A 81 0.54 -2.25 -8.84
C GLY A 81 -0.22 -1.39 -7.81
N ALA A 82 -0.76 -1.98 -6.74
CA ALA A 82 -1.49 -1.25 -5.71
C ALA A 82 -0.63 -0.18 -5.00
N LEU A 83 0.66 -0.45 -4.81
CA LEU A 83 1.62 0.52 -4.27
C LEU A 83 1.76 1.77 -5.15
N SER A 84 1.96 1.59 -6.47
CA SER A 84 2.10 2.71 -7.40
C SER A 84 0.84 3.56 -7.48
N LEU A 85 -0.34 2.92 -7.49
CA LEU A 85 -1.62 3.61 -7.42
C LEU A 85 -1.75 4.42 -6.11
N THR A 86 -1.28 3.86 -4.99
CA THR A 86 -1.30 4.55 -3.68
C THR A 86 -0.46 5.81 -3.70
N VAL A 87 0.76 5.75 -4.27
CA VAL A 87 1.62 6.93 -4.41
C VAL A 87 0.92 8.03 -5.20
N ALA A 88 0.33 7.69 -6.34
CA ALA A 88 -0.34 8.67 -7.20
C ALA A 88 -1.51 9.36 -6.47
N ILE A 89 -2.37 8.57 -5.81
CA ILE A 89 -3.52 9.13 -5.09
C ILE A 89 -3.06 9.91 -3.85
N ALA A 90 -2.04 9.44 -3.12
CA ALA A 90 -1.51 10.14 -1.95
C ALA A 90 -0.94 11.52 -2.29
N VAL A 91 -0.18 11.61 -3.38
CA VAL A 91 0.33 12.91 -3.88
C VAL A 91 -0.81 13.82 -4.31
N LEU A 92 -1.79 13.31 -5.06
CA LEU A 92 -2.97 14.10 -5.46
C LEU A 92 -3.70 14.66 -4.24
N MET A 93 -3.96 13.82 -3.24
CA MET A 93 -4.67 14.21 -2.03
C MET A 93 -3.86 15.16 -1.14
N PHE A 94 -2.54 14.98 -1.09
CA PHE A 94 -1.64 15.93 -0.43
C PHE A 94 -1.78 17.32 -1.02
N ILE A 95 -1.80 17.44 -2.36
CA ILE A 95 -1.94 18.73 -3.04
C ILE A 95 -3.26 19.42 -2.64
N PHE A 96 -4.39 18.69 -2.68
CA PHE A 96 -5.69 19.25 -2.26
C PHE A 96 -5.70 19.70 -0.80
N ALA A 97 -5.09 18.93 0.09
CA ALA A 97 -4.98 19.31 1.49
C ALA A 97 -4.08 20.54 1.69
N ALA A 98 -2.94 20.58 1.00
CA ALA A 98 -1.95 21.65 1.10
C ALA A 98 -2.48 23.00 0.61
N ILE A 99 -3.35 23.02 -0.40
CA ILE A 99 -3.98 24.27 -0.87
C ILE A 99 -5.28 24.59 -0.12
N GLY A 100 -5.96 23.58 0.43
CA GLY A 100 -7.30 23.71 0.99
C GLY A 100 -7.36 24.04 2.48
N PHE A 101 -6.33 23.71 3.27
CA PHE A 101 -6.41 23.79 4.73
C PHE A 101 -6.73 25.20 5.26
N GLY A 102 -6.15 26.26 4.67
CA GLY A 102 -6.33 27.64 5.13
C GLY A 102 -7.79 28.08 5.13
N SER A 103 -8.56 27.61 4.14
CA SER A 103 -9.98 27.96 3.99
C SER A 103 -10.85 27.54 5.17
N TRP A 104 -10.44 26.54 5.96
CA TRP A 104 -11.15 26.12 7.17
C TRP A 104 -10.92 27.08 8.34
N PHE A 105 -9.72 27.65 8.46
CA PHE A 105 -9.41 28.62 9.50
C PHE A 105 -10.01 30.01 9.19
N ASP A 106 -10.12 30.36 7.91
CA ASP A 106 -10.73 31.62 7.49
C ASP A 106 -12.22 31.74 7.88
N ARG A 107 -12.89 30.60 8.09
CA ARG A 107 -14.29 30.50 8.54
C ARG A 107 -14.48 30.75 10.03
N ASN A 108 -13.43 30.72 10.84
CA ASN A 108 -13.55 30.98 12.28
C ASN A 108 -13.75 32.48 12.57
N LYS A 109 -14.91 32.99 12.16
CA LYS A 109 -15.34 34.38 12.28
C LYS A 109 -16.86 34.40 12.47
N ALA A 110 -17.35 35.44 13.13
CA ALA A 110 -18.79 35.61 13.30
C ALA A 110 -19.50 35.73 11.93
N GLY A 111 -20.67 35.10 11.81
CA GLY A 111 -21.52 35.18 10.62
C GLY A 111 -21.37 34.04 9.61
N PHE A 112 -20.52 33.04 9.87
CA PHE A 112 -20.49 31.80 9.09
C PHE A 112 -21.35 30.72 9.73
N ASP A 113 -22.03 29.93 8.88
CA ASP A 113 -22.64 28.68 9.32
C ASP A 113 -21.56 27.69 9.76
N GLU A 114 -21.87 26.88 10.77
CA GLU A 114 -20.96 25.85 11.26
C GLU A 114 -21.38 24.44 10.82
N GLY A 115 -20.38 23.58 10.71
CA GLY A 115 -20.58 22.15 10.48
C GLY A 115 -21.05 21.41 11.73
N ALA A 116 -21.08 20.09 11.62
CA ALA A 116 -21.21 19.23 12.81
C ALA A 116 -19.95 19.27 13.69
N LEU A 117 -18.79 19.59 13.10
CA LEU A 117 -17.53 19.83 13.80
C LEU A 117 -17.07 21.27 13.58
N PRO A 118 -16.37 21.89 14.57
CA PRO A 118 -15.84 23.24 14.43
C PRO A 118 -14.90 23.37 13.25
N SER A 119 -15.02 24.47 12.51
CA SER A 119 -14.21 24.74 11.32
C SER A 119 -12.69 24.66 11.58
N GLU A 120 -12.20 25.14 12.73
CA GLU A 120 -10.78 25.02 13.09
C GLU A 120 -10.32 23.57 13.26
N LEU A 121 -11.14 22.72 13.88
CA LEU A 121 -10.83 21.31 14.08
C LEU A 121 -10.76 20.57 12.73
N LEU A 122 -11.65 20.90 11.80
CA LEU A 122 -11.60 20.40 10.43
C LEU A 122 -10.30 20.82 9.72
N GLY A 123 -9.89 22.08 9.89
CA GLY A 123 -8.60 22.58 9.40
C GLY A 123 -7.40 21.80 9.95
N VAL A 124 -7.40 21.50 11.25
CA VAL A 124 -6.38 20.66 11.90
C VAL A 124 -6.37 19.24 11.31
N PHE A 125 -7.53 18.62 11.10
CA PHE A 125 -7.61 17.31 10.45
C PHE A 125 -7.02 17.32 9.04
N VAL A 126 -7.25 18.38 8.25
CA VAL A 126 -6.67 18.51 6.91
C VAL A 126 -5.14 18.65 6.97
N ILE A 127 -4.59 19.38 7.95
CA ILE A 127 -3.14 19.47 8.17
C ILE A 127 -2.55 18.10 8.53
N ILE A 128 -3.16 17.39 9.50
CA ILE A 128 -2.72 16.04 9.90
C ILE A 128 -2.79 15.11 8.69
N PHE A 129 -3.88 15.18 7.92
CA PHE A 129 -4.04 14.38 6.70
C PHE A 129 -2.93 14.65 5.67
N ALA A 130 -2.55 15.91 5.47
CA ALA A 130 -1.44 16.26 4.58
C ALA A 130 -0.11 15.64 5.04
N LEU A 131 0.19 15.70 6.34
CA LEU A 131 1.39 15.07 6.92
C LEU A 131 1.35 13.54 6.74
N VAL A 132 0.19 12.92 6.96
CA VAL A 132 0.00 11.48 6.72
C VAL A 132 0.24 11.13 5.25
N GLN A 133 -0.17 11.97 4.30
CA GLN A 133 0.09 11.71 2.87
C GLN A 133 1.59 11.73 2.55
N ILE A 134 2.37 12.64 3.15
CA ILE A 134 3.83 12.67 2.97
C ILE A 134 4.45 11.35 3.45
N VAL A 135 4.09 10.92 4.67
CA VAL A 135 4.61 9.68 5.26
C VAL A 135 4.18 8.46 4.42
N LEU A 136 2.92 8.43 3.98
CA LEU A 136 2.39 7.36 3.12
C LEU A 136 3.14 7.28 1.79
N THR A 137 3.37 8.41 1.12
CA THR A 137 4.14 8.47 -0.13
C THR A 137 5.53 7.90 0.06
N VAL A 138 6.26 8.34 1.10
CA VAL A 138 7.61 7.83 1.40
C VAL A 138 7.57 6.32 1.71
N ALA A 139 6.64 5.87 2.56
CA ALA A 139 6.50 4.46 2.91
C ALA A 139 6.22 3.59 1.68
N CYS A 140 5.36 4.04 0.76
CA CYS A 140 5.11 3.33 -0.49
C CYS A 140 6.35 3.30 -1.41
N SER A 141 7.09 4.40 -1.52
CA SER A 141 8.36 4.44 -2.27
C SER A 141 9.38 3.45 -1.71
N LEU A 142 9.48 3.35 -0.38
CA LEU A 142 10.31 2.33 0.27
C LEU A 142 9.81 0.91 -0.01
N GLY A 143 8.50 0.68 0.01
CA GLY A 143 7.89 -0.61 -0.33
C GLY A 143 8.13 -1.06 -1.77
N VAL A 144 8.14 -0.13 -2.73
CA VAL A 144 8.50 -0.41 -4.13
C VAL A 144 9.95 -0.91 -4.23
N ASN A 145 10.86 -0.28 -3.48
CA ASN A 145 12.28 -0.68 -3.45
C ASN A 145 12.54 -2.03 -2.74
N GLN A 146 11.53 -2.64 -2.11
CA GLN A 146 11.64 -3.97 -1.49
C GLN A 146 11.32 -5.12 -2.46
N GLU A 147 11.05 -4.81 -3.73
CA GLU A 147 10.94 -5.78 -4.82
C GLU A 147 9.96 -6.94 -4.52
N TRP A 148 8.78 -6.63 -3.99
CA TRP A 148 7.74 -7.64 -3.64
C TRP A 148 7.21 -8.44 -4.84
N HIS A 149 7.55 -8.00 -6.05
CA HIS A 149 7.22 -8.62 -7.32
C HIS A 149 8.22 -9.69 -7.77
N VAL A 150 9.40 -9.77 -7.16
CA VAL A 150 10.39 -10.81 -7.51
C VAL A 150 9.82 -12.18 -7.20
N GLU A 151 9.85 -13.02 -8.22
CA GLU A 151 9.36 -14.39 -8.23
C GLU A 151 10.53 -15.30 -8.57
N VAL A 152 10.74 -16.32 -7.77
CA VAL A 152 11.80 -17.33 -7.94
C VAL A 152 11.12 -18.69 -8.06
N GLU A 153 11.54 -19.48 -9.04
CA GLU A 153 11.11 -20.87 -9.16
C GLU A 153 11.92 -21.71 -8.18
N ARG A 154 11.23 -22.48 -7.32
CA ARG A 154 11.87 -23.46 -6.44
C ARG A 154 11.28 -24.85 -6.66
N PRO A 155 12.07 -25.94 -6.56
CA PRO A 155 11.52 -27.29 -6.63
C PRO A 155 10.47 -27.50 -5.53
N ILE A 156 9.35 -28.13 -5.88
CA ILE A 156 8.28 -28.44 -4.93
C ILE A 156 8.84 -29.38 -3.85
N GLY A 157 8.71 -28.98 -2.57
CA GLY A 157 9.20 -29.77 -1.43
C GLY A 157 10.62 -29.42 -0.94
N SER A 158 11.31 -28.43 -1.52
CA SER A 158 12.65 -28.01 -1.09
C SER A 158 12.67 -27.10 0.15
N GLY A 159 11.76 -27.29 1.12
CA GLY A 159 11.75 -26.50 2.36
C GLY A 159 13.12 -26.59 3.03
N ASP A 160 13.83 -25.45 3.17
CA ASP A 160 15.14 -25.10 3.78
C ASP A 160 16.30 -26.13 3.91
N ASP A 161 16.05 -27.41 3.70
CA ASP A 161 16.94 -28.55 3.74
C ASP A 161 17.34 -28.97 2.31
N VAL A 162 18.08 -28.13 1.60
CA VAL A 162 18.82 -28.61 0.44
C VAL A 162 20.10 -29.28 0.94
N THR A 163 19.98 -30.56 1.30
CA THR A 163 21.08 -31.49 1.06
C THR A 163 21.35 -31.47 -0.45
N PRO A 164 22.58 -31.17 -0.91
CA PRO A 164 22.90 -31.23 -2.33
C PRO A 164 22.51 -32.62 -2.86
N PRO A 165 21.89 -32.74 -4.05
CA PRO A 165 21.65 -34.05 -4.64
C PRO A 165 23.01 -34.74 -4.74
N ALA A 166 23.11 -35.92 -4.12
CA ALA A 166 24.28 -36.77 -4.22
C ALA A 166 24.66 -36.85 -5.70
N SER A 167 25.89 -36.43 -6.02
CA SER A 167 26.46 -36.57 -7.36
C SER A 167 26.19 -37.99 -7.81
N SER A 168 25.36 -38.16 -8.84
CA SER A 168 25.17 -39.44 -9.49
C SER A 168 26.55 -39.95 -9.93
N PRO A 169 26.93 -41.20 -9.62
CA PRO A 169 28.18 -41.75 -10.10
C PRO A 169 28.11 -41.76 -11.64
N GLY A 170 28.99 -40.99 -12.28
CA GLY A 170 29.13 -41.01 -13.72
C GLY A 170 29.48 -42.43 -14.20
N PRO A 171 28.94 -42.89 -15.34
CA PRO A 171 29.29 -44.18 -15.89
C PRO A 171 30.71 -44.10 -16.47
N GLY A 172 31.72 -44.47 -15.67
CA GLY A 172 33.11 -44.35 -16.11
C GLY A 172 34.15 -44.73 -15.07
N SER A 173 34.11 -45.96 -14.54
CA SER A 173 35.29 -46.58 -13.90
C SER A 173 35.21 -48.10 -13.86
N ALA A 174 34.80 -48.73 -14.98
CA ALA A 174 35.14 -50.13 -15.22
C ALA A 174 36.52 -50.18 -15.88
N THR A 175 37.57 -49.93 -15.09
CA THR A 175 38.96 -50.14 -15.51
C THR A 175 39.23 -51.64 -15.46
N ALA A 176 39.67 -52.16 -16.61
CA ALA A 176 40.05 -53.53 -16.85
C ALA A 176 41.02 -54.06 -15.78
N THR A 177 40.72 -55.23 -15.22
CA THR A 177 41.72 -56.08 -14.56
C THR A 177 41.90 -57.31 -15.44
N SER A 178 42.99 -57.32 -16.19
CA SER A 178 43.53 -58.49 -16.88
C SER A 178 45.03 -58.55 -16.59
N ALA A 179 45.42 -59.48 -15.72
CA ALA A 179 46.69 -60.22 -15.70
C ALA A 179 46.69 -61.12 -14.45
#